data_AF-A0A3B4XJH6-F1
#
_entry.id   AF-A0A3B4XJH6-F1
#
_cell.length_a   1.000
_cell.length_b   1.000
_cell.length_c   1.000
_cell.angle_alpha   90.00
_cell.angle_beta   90.00
_cell.angle_gamma   90.00
#
_symmetry.space_group_name_H-M   'P 1'
#
loop_
_entity.id
_entity.type
_entity.pdbx_description
1 polymer ?
#
loop_
_entity_poly.entity_id
_entity_poly.type
_entity_poly.pdbx_seq_one_letter_code
_entity_poly.pdbx_strand_id
1 'polypeptide(L)'
;SDMIFISCFSPSSSSAADAAFDAVIGCIEDIIMEEEFQHLQQSFMEKHYLEFDDSDENKLSYTLIFNEYVDLLEKHLEQQLMERIPGFNMNTFTELQHKDEVPGDIFDMLLTFTDFMAFKEMFLEYKAEKEGRGLDLSQGLVVTSLIPDASKHTKTLPASRNV
;
A
#
# COMPACT_ATOMS: atom_id res chain seq x y z
N SER A 1 13.33 50.97 -30.21
CA SER A 1 14.41 50.02 -29.91
C SER A 1 14.06 49.34 -28.62
N ASP A 2 13.26 48.30 -28.75
CA ASP A 2 12.35 47.87 -27.70
C ASP A 2 12.96 46.71 -26.93
N MET A 3 13.02 46.87 -25.61
CA MET A 3 13.74 46.01 -24.68
C MET A 3 12.80 45.68 -23.52
N ILE A 4 11.75 44.91 -23.79
CA ILE A 4 11.00 44.19 -22.75
C ILE A 4 10.90 42.72 -23.15
N PHE A 5 11.94 42.02 -22.70
CA PHE A 5 12.04 40.61 -22.37
C PHE A 5 10.72 39.81 -22.34
N ILE A 6 10.72 38.67 -23.03
CA ILE A 6 9.71 37.61 -22.83
C ILE A 6 9.86 37.08 -21.39
N SER A 7 8.93 37.45 -20.52
CA SER A 7 8.85 36.95 -19.13
C SER A 7 7.41 36.79 -18.67
N CYS A 8 6.63 35.99 -19.39
CA CYS A 8 5.39 35.40 -18.89
C CYS A 8 5.59 33.89 -18.66
N PHE A 9 6.69 33.50 -18.03
CA PHE A 9 6.81 32.17 -17.42
C PHE A 9 6.18 32.27 -16.03
N SER A 10 4.90 31.91 -15.93
CA SER A 10 4.18 31.84 -14.65
C SER A 10 4.50 30.50 -13.97
N PRO A 11 5.19 30.46 -12.82
CA PRO A 11 5.43 29.22 -12.08
C PRO A 11 4.25 28.87 -11.16
N SER A 12 3.23 29.72 -11.11
CA SER A 12 2.29 29.82 -9.98
C SER A 12 1.16 28.79 -9.96
N SER A 13 1.05 27.92 -10.97
CA SER A 13 -0.04 26.92 -11.09
C SER A 13 0.36 25.49 -10.75
N SER A 14 1.63 25.20 -10.45
CA SER A 14 2.01 23.84 -10.05
C SER A 14 1.56 23.54 -8.61
N SER A 15 1.98 24.38 -7.65
CA SER A 15 1.86 24.13 -6.21
C SER A 15 0.45 23.79 -5.71
N ALA A 16 -0.62 24.34 -6.31
CA ALA A 16 -1.98 24.05 -5.89
C ALA A 16 -2.48 22.69 -6.42
N ALA A 17 -2.02 22.29 -7.61
CA ALA A 17 -2.28 20.96 -8.16
C ALA A 17 -1.45 19.90 -7.43
N ASP A 18 -0.19 20.20 -7.10
CA ASP A 18 0.70 19.34 -6.33
C ASP A 18 0.11 19.06 -4.94
N ALA A 19 -0.27 20.11 -4.19
CA ALA A 19 -0.88 19.94 -2.87
C ALA A 19 -2.25 19.23 -2.90
N ALA A 20 -3.02 19.35 -3.99
CA ALA A 20 -4.25 18.60 -4.18
C ALA A 20 -3.97 17.11 -4.46
N PHE A 21 -2.90 16.81 -5.20
CA PHE A 21 -2.47 15.45 -5.46
C PHE A 21 -1.92 14.77 -4.20
N ASP A 22 -1.04 15.44 -3.44
CA ASP A 22 -0.53 14.96 -2.15
C ASP A 22 -1.68 14.64 -1.18
N ALA A 23 -2.74 15.47 -1.16
CA ALA A 23 -3.92 15.23 -0.35
C ALA A 23 -4.72 13.99 -0.80
N VAL A 24 -4.82 13.72 -2.11
CA VAL A 24 -5.44 12.49 -2.63
C VAL A 24 -4.61 11.27 -2.26
N ILE A 25 -3.29 11.33 -2.42
CA ILE A 25 -2.39 10.22 -2.06
C ILE A 25 -2.48 9.91 -0.56
N GLY A 26 -2.45 10.93 0.32
CA GLY A 26 -2.64 10.74 1.75
C GLY A 26 -4.01 10.14 2.09
N CYS A 27 -5.08 10.55 1.40
CA CYS A 27 -6.40 9.92 1.58
C CYS A 27 -6.39 8.44 1.16
N ILE A 28 -5.71 8.08 0.07
CA ILE A 28 -5.59 6.68 -0.38
C ILE A 28 -4.81 5.84 0.65
N GLU A 29 -3.71 6.37 1.19
CA GLU A 29 -2.93 5.71 2.24
C GLU A 29 -3.80 5.49 3.50
N ASP A 30 -4.54 6.50 3.95
CA ASP A 30 -5.50 6.39 5.06
C ASP A 30 -6.57 5.31 4.78
N ILE A 31 -7.17 5.29 3.58
CA ILE A 31 -8.22 4.30 3.20
C ILE A 31 -7.66 2.87 3.21
N ILE A 32 -6.46 2.63 2.69
CA ILE A 32 -5.85 1.29 2.67
C ILE A 32 -5.51 0.81 4.10
N MET A 33 -5.19 1.75 5.00
CA MET A 33 -4.92 1.48 6.42
C MET A 33 -6.21 1.32 7.27
N GLU A 34 -7.38 1.71 6.77
CA GLU A 34 -8.65 1.59 7.48
C GLU A 34 -9.12 0.12 7.62
N GLU A 35 -9.61 -0.25 8.80
CA GLU A 35 -10.15 -1.60 9.08
C GLU A 35 -11.30 -1.97 8.12
N GLU A 36 -12.04 -0.98 7.59
CA GLU A 36 -13.11 -1.20 6.62
C GLU A 36 -12.57 -1.81 5.31
N PHE A 37 -11.41 -1.36 4.82
CA PHE A 37 -10.79 -1.89 3.60
C PHE A 37 -10.33 -3.34 3.79
N GLN A 38 -9.73 -3.66 4.94
CA GLN A 38 -9.34 -5.03 5.27
C GLN A 38 -10.56 -5.95 5.44
N HIS A 39 -11.64 -5.49 6.07
CA HIS A 39 -12.90 -6.24 6.17
C HIS A 39 -13.57 -6.45 4.82
N LEU A 40 -13.50 -5.45 3.93
CA LEU A 40 -14.01 -5.51 2.56
C LEU A 40 -13.25 -6.56 1.72
N GLN A 41 -11.91 -6.58 1.80
CA GLN A 41 -11.08 -7.63 1.20
C GLN A 41 -11.43 -9.00 1.79
N GLN A 42 -11.42 -9.15 3.11
CA GLN A 42 -11.66 -10.42 3.80
C GLN A 42 -13.05 -11.00 3.50
N SER A 43 -14.09 -10.16 3.46
CA SER A 43 -15.47 -10.55 3.11
C SER A 43 -15.58 -11.01 1.66
N PHE A 44 -14.89 -10.33 0.74
CA PHE A 44 -14.82 -10.74 -0.66
C PHE A 44 -14.09 -12.07 -0.83
N MET A 45 -12.99 -12.27 -0.10
CA MET A 45 -12.23 -13.52 -0.09
C MET A 45 -13.05 -14.68 0.49
N GLU A 46 -13.74 -14.49 1.62
CA GLU A 46 -14.59 -15.52 2.23
C GLU A 46 -15.76 -15.95 1.33
N LYS A 47 -16.25 -15.06 0.47
CA LYS A 47 -17.28 -15.36 -0.54
C LYS A 47 -16.74 -16.22 -1.69
N HIS A 48 -15.48 -16.03 -2.10
CA HIS A 48 -14.96 -16.57 -3.37
C HIS A 48 -13.80 -17.59 -3.25
N TYR A 49 -13.19 -17.79 -2.07
CA TYR A 49 -12.01 -18.68 -1.90
C TYR A 49 -12.22 -20.14 -2.32
N LEU A 50 -13.47 -20.62 -2.34
CA LEU A 50 -13.80 -21.98 -2.79
C LEU A 50 -13.66 -22.16 -4.30
N GLU A 51 -13.75 -21.09 -5.10
CA GLU A 51 -13.55 -21.17 -6.56
C GLU A 51 -12.08 -21.39 -6.91
N PHE A 52 -11.15 -20.80 -6.14
CA PHE A 52 -9.71 -20.85 -6.40
C PHE A 52 -9.09 -22.20 -6.04
N ASP A 53 -8.18 -22.67 -6.89
CA ASP A 53 -7.34 -23.83 -6.66
C ASP A 53 -5.87 -23.55 -7.05
N ASP A 54 -4.99 -24.33 -6.45
CA ASP A 54 -3.53 -24.33 -6.64
C ASP A 54 -3.15 -25.00 -7.98
N SER A 55 -3.92 -24.73 -9.03
CA SER A 55 -3.69 -25.20 -10.39
C SER A 55 -3.07 -24.09 -11.23
N ASP A 56 -2.12 -24.43 -12.10
CA ASP A 56 -1.61 -23.52 -13.13
C ASP A 56 -2.71 -23.13 -14.15
N GLU A 57 -3.76 -23.93 -14.31
CA GLU A 57 -4.88 -23.60 -15.19
C GLU A 57 -5.82 -22.57 -14.56
N ASN A 58 -5.78 -21.33 -15.09
CA ASN A 58 -6.70 -20.27 -14.67
C ASN A 58 -8.10 -20.50 -15.25
N LYS A 59 -9.12 -20.59 -14.37
CA LYS A 59 -10.53 -20.70 -14.76
C LYS A 59 -11.03 -19.36 -15.30
N LEU A 60 -12.00 -19.40 -16.21
CA LEU A 60 -12.73 -18.20 -16.67
C LEU A 60 -13.45 -17.47 -15.51
N SER A 61 -13.84 -18.19 -14.44
CA SER A 61 -14.38 -17.54 -13.23
C SER A 61 -13.36 -16.67 -12.53
N TYR A 62 -12.06 -16.99 -12.54
CA TYR A 62 -11.02 -16.15 -11.90
C TYR A 62 -10.97 -14.76 -12.53
N THR A 63 -11.10 -14.65 -13.86
CA THR A 63 -11.18 -13.36 -14.53
C THR A 63 -12.45 -12.59 -14.15
N LEU A 64 -13.60 -13.26 -14.01
CA LEU A 64 -14.84 -12.59 -13.60
C LEU A 64 -14.78 -12.09 -12.16
N ILE A 65 -14.28 -12.92 -11.23
CA ILE A 65 -14.11 -12.57 -9.81
C ILE A 65 -13.06 -11.45 -9.66
N PHE A 66 -11.97 -11.50 -10.41
CA PHE A 66 -10.96 -10.44 -10.42
C PHE A 66 -11.53 -9.10 -10.91
N ASN A 67 -12.32 -9.09 -11.99
CA ASN A 67 -12.99 -7.86 -12.41
C ASN A 67 -14.00 -7.39 -11.35
N GLU A 68 -14.79 -8.28 -10.73
CA GLU A 68 -15.70 -7.93 -9.62
C GLU A 68 -14.95 -7.31 -8.43
N TYR A 69 -13.74 -7.80 -8.13
CA TYR A 69 -12.86 -7.26 -7.08
C TYR A 69 -12.31 -5.87 -7.42
N VAL A 70 -11.76 -5.69 -8.62
CA VAL A 70 -11.24 -4.38 -9.08
C VAL A 70 -12.38 -3.35 -9.11
N ASP A 71 -13.54 -3.71 -9.68
CA ASP A 71 -14.75 -2.89 -9.69
C ASP A 71 -15.20 -2.45 -8.29
N LEU A 72 -14.95 -3.27 -7.26
CA LEU A 72 -15.36 -3.04 -5.89
C LEU A 72 -14.34 -2.16 -5.15
N LEU A 73 -13.05 -2.42 -5.37
CA LEU A 73 -11.93 -1.62 -4.86
C LEU A 73 -11.93 -0.20 -5.44
N GLU A 74 -12.11 -0.06 -6.77
CA GLU A 74 -12.24 1.23 -7.43
C GLU A 74 -13.43 2.04 -6.91
N LYS A 75 -14.61 1.41 -6.76
CA LYS A 75 -15.81 2.08 -6.22
C LYS A 75 -15.62 2.51 -4.76
N HIS A 76 -14.97 1.70 -3.93
CA HIS A 76 -14.71 2.06 -2.53
C HIS A 76 -13.73 3.23 -2.43
N LEU A 77 -12.63 3.21 -3.19
CA LEU A 77 -11.70 4.34 -3.30
C LEU A 77 -12.37 5.60 -3.83
N GLU A 78 -13.16 5.51 -4.91
CA GLU A 78 -13.86 6.66 -5.49
C GLU A 78 -14.86 7.28 -4.51
N GLN A 79 -15.64 6.45 -3.80
CA GLN A 79 -16.60 6.90 -2.80
C GLN A 79 -15.90 7.60 -1.62
N GLN A 80 -14.86 6.99 -1.06
CA GLN A 80 -14.10 7.58 0.05
C GLN A 80 -13.40 8.88 -0.37
N LEU A 81 -12.80 8.94 -1.57
CA LEU A 81 -12.20 10.18 -2.09
C LEU A 81 -13.23 11.29 -2.29
N MET A 82 -14.42 10.97 -2.81
CA MET A 82 -15.52 11.94 -2.93
C MET A 82 -16.05 12.41 -1.57
N GLU A 83 -16.04 11.57 -0.53
CA GLU A 83 -16.52 11.92 0.81
C GLU A 83 -15.48 12.78 1.57
N ARG A 84 -14.19 12.43 1.47
CA ARG A 84 -13.09 13.15 2.14
C ARG A 84 -12.74 14.47 1.45
N ILE A 85 -12.84 14.54 0.12
CA ILE A 85 -12.43 15.71 -0.68
C ILE A 85 -13.66 16.35 -1.35
N PRO A 86 -14.26 17.40 -0.75
CA PRO A 86 -15.49 18.01 -1.27
C PRO A 86 -15.24 18.71 -2.61
N GLY A 87 -15.90 18.23 -3.66
CA GLY A 87 -15.72 18.72 -5.04
C GLY A 87 -14.65 17.98 -5.83
N PHE A 88 -14.12 16.87 -5.32
CA PHE A 88 -13.26 15.96 -6.07
C PHE A 88 -13.96 15.46 -7.34
N ASN A 89 -13.17 15.28 -8.40
CA ASN A 89 -13.64 14.74 -9.67
C ASN A 89 -12.56 13.80 -10.22
N MET A 90 -12.94 12.59 -10.62
CA MET A 90 -11.97 11.57 -11.03
C MET A 90 -11.15 11.98 -12.25
N ASN A 91 -11.71 12.84 -13.12
CA ASN A 91 -10.98 13.45 -14.24
C ASN A 91 -9.77 14.28 -13.74
N THR A 92 -9.92 14.99 -12.61
CA THR A 92 -8.82 15.76 -12.00
C THR A 92 -7.72 14.84 -11.51
N PHE A 93 -8.05 13.65 -10.99
CA PHE A 93 -7.03 12.66 -10.61
C PHE A 93 -6.25 12.13 -11.83
N THR A 94 -6.93 11.81 -12.94
CA THR A 94 -6.26 11.39 -14.18
C THR A 94 -5.37 12.50 -14.76
N GLU A 95 -5.78 13.77 -14.67
CA GLU A 95 -4.93 14.90 -15.08
C GLU A 95 -3.70 15.09 -14.17
N LEU A 96 -3.81 14.78 -12.87
CA LEU A 96 -2.70 14.84 -11.92
C LEU A 96 -1.72 13.66 -12.06
N GLN A 97 -2.21 12.47 -12.46
CA GLN A 97 -1.38 11.27 -12.71
C GLN A 97 -0.29 11.50 -13.78
N HIS A 98 -0.43 12.50 -14.65
CA HIS A 98 0.55 12.84 -15.68
C HIS A 98 1.80 13.57 -15.15
N LYS A 99 1.94 13.80 -13.85
CA LYS A 99 3.18 14.29 -13.23
C LYS A 99 4.03 13.11 -12.73
N ASP A 100 5.23 12.97 -13.31
CA ASP A 100 6.29 11.97 -13.02
C ASP A 100 6.81 11.92 -11.54
N GLU A 101 6.12 12.53 -10.58
CA GLU A 101 6.61 12.78 -9.22
C GLU A 101 5.74 12.15 -8.12
N VAL A 102 4.97 11.11 -8.47
CA VAL A 102 4.19 10.33 -7.50
C VAL A 102 5.11 9.39 -6.71
N PRO A 103 4.96 9.26 -5.37
CA PRO A 103 5.67 8.24 -4.61
C PRO A 103 5.39 6.85 -5.21
N GLY A 104 6.41 6.15 -5.70
CA GLY A 104 6.24 4.84 -6.34
C GLY A 104 5.51 3.86 -5.42
N ASP A 105 5.90 3.85 -4.15
CA ASP A 105 5.42 2.94 -3.11
C ASP A 105 3.88 2.82 -3.01
N ILE A 106 3.12 3.92 -3.13
CA ILE A 106 1.63 3.87 -3.06
C ILE A 106 1.01 3.33 -4.36
N PHE A 107 1.60 3.65 -5.52
CA PHE A 107 1.16 3.10 -6.79
C PHE A 107 1.55 1.64 -6.95
N ASP A 108 2.73 1.23 -6.47
CA ASP A 108 3.16 -0.17 -6.46
C ASP A 108 2.26 -1.00 -5.53
N MET A 109 1.77 -0.42 -4.42
CA MET A 109 0.77 -1.03 -3.54
C MET A 109 -0.60 -1.20 -4.23
N LEU A 110 -1.11 -0.14 -4.87
CA LEU A 110 -2.35 -0.20 -5.67
C LEU A 110 -2.23 -1.17 -6.86
N LEU A 111 -1.06 -1.21 -7.50
CA LEU A 111 -0.74 -2.14 -8.57
C LEU A 111 -0.72 -3.58 -8.06
N THR A 112 -0.23 -3.82 -6.83
CA THR A 112 -0.28 -5.14 -6.19
C THR A 112 -1.73 -5.60 -5.97
N PHE A 113 -2.64 -4.71 -5.56
CA PHE A 113 -4.06 -5.07 -5.47
C PHE A 113 -4.73 -5.29 -6.84
N THR A 114 -4.22 -4.66 -7.90
CA THR A 114 -4.74 -4.79 -9.28
C THR A 114 -3.89 -5.71 -10.17
N ASP A 115 -2.97 -6.49 -9.58
CA ASP A 115 -2.23 -7.53 -10.27
C ASP A 115 -2.92 -8.89 -10.08
N PHE A 116 -3.15 -9.59 -11.20
CA PHE A 116 -3.87 -10.87 -11.18
C PHE A 116 -3.09 -12.00 -10.48
N MET A 117 -1.75 -11.97 -10.51
CA MET A 117 -0.93 -13.01 -9.88
C MET A 117 -0.90 -12.82 -8.36
N ALA A 118 -0.65 -11.60 -7.89
CA ALA A 118 -0.73 -11.25 -6.47
C ALA A 118 -2.14 -11.52 -5.91
N PHE A 119 -3.19 -11.15 -6.65
CA PHE A 119 -4.57 -11.46 -6.30
C PHE A 119 -4.83 -12.98 -6.19
N LYS A 120 -4.35 -13.79 -7.14
CA LYS A 120 -4.49 -15.25 -7.09
C LYS A 120 -3.73 -15.84 -5.89
N GLU A 121 -2.50 -15.38 -5.64
CA GLU A 121 -1.67 -15.82 -4.52
C GLU A 121 -2.33 -15.52 -3.17
N MET A 122 -2.80 -14.28 -2.97
CA MET A 122 -3.57 -13.85 -1.79
C MET A 122 -4.78 -14.76 -1.51
N PHE A 123 -5.52 -15.15 -2.56
CA PHE A 123 -6.65 -16.09 -2.45
C PHE A 123 -6.23 -17.52 -2.05
N LEU A 124 -5.08 -17.99 -2.55
CA LEU A 124 -4.51 -19.30 -2.19
C LEU A 124 -3.97 -19.31 -0.75
N GLU A 125 -3.32 -18.24 -0.31
CA GLU A 125 -2.84 -18.08 1.06
C GLU A 125 -4.00 -18.09 2.06
N TYR A 126 -5.05 -17.31 1.82
CA TYR A 126 -6.25 -17.28 2.67
C TYR A 126 -6.96 -18.63 2.73
N LYS A 127 -7.03 -19.34 1.60
CA LYS A 127 -7.55 -20.71 1.57
C LYS A 127 -6.67 -21.66 2.38
N ALA A 128 -5.35 -21.58 2.25
CA ALA A 128 -4.41 -22.38 3.03
C ALA A 128 -4.56 -22.10 4.54
N GLU A 129 -4.71 -20.84 4.94
CA GLU A 129 -4.98 -20.45 6.33
C GLU A 129 -6.30 -21.05 6.85
N LYS A 130 -7.41 -20.89 6.10
CA LYS A 130 -8.72 -21.48 6.45
C LYS A 130 -8.70 -23.02 6.51
N GLU A 131 -7.90 -23.67 5.67
CA GLU A 131 -7.69 -25.13 5.70
C GLU A 131 -6.69 -25.59 6.80
N GLY A 132 -6.12 -24.68 7.59
CA GLY A 132 -5.15 -25.00 8.64
C GLY A 132 -3.75 -25.40 8.12
N ARG A 133 -3.43 -25.04 6.88
CA ARG A 133 -2.10 -25.16 6.26
C ARG A 133 -1.31 -23.85 6.27
N GLY A 134 -1.98 -22.72 6.52
CA GLY A 134 -1.32 -21.41 6.65
C GLY A 134 -0.22 -21.46 7.71
N LEU A 135 0.87 -20.75 7.45
CA LEU A 135 1.98 -20.65 8.39
C LEU A 135 1.46 -20.01 9.68
N ASP A 136 1.70 -20.67 10.82
CA ASP A 136 1.38 -20.11 12.12
C ASP A 136 2.27 -18.89 12.41
N LEU A 137 1.78 -17.71 12.04
CA LEU A 137 2.47 -16.43 12.20
C LEU A 137 2.68 -16.06 13.69
N SER A 138 2.14 -16.82 14.65
CA SER A 138 2.45 -16.66 16.08
C SER A 138 3.94 -16.82 16.40
N GLN A 139 4.71 -17.46 15.51
CA GLN A 139 6.16 -17.66 15.65
C GLN A 139 7.03 -16.62 14.92
N GLY A 140 6.43 -15.73 14.12
CA GLY A 140 7.18 -14.92 13.12
C GLY A 140 7.75 -13.60 13.61
N LEU A 141 7.03 -12.85 14.45
CA LEU A 141 7.35 -11.45 14.75
C LEU A 141 7.86 -11.22 16.19
N VAL A 142 8.97 -11.87 16.56
CA VAL A 142 9.69 -11.56 17.81
C VAL A 142 10.43 -10.23 17.66
N VAL A 143 9.72 -9.12 17.90
CA VAL A 143 10.29 -7.77 17.97
C VAL A 143 11.30 -7.72 19.13
N THR A 144 12.56 -8.00 18.80
CA THR A 144 13.65 -8.00 19.77
C THR A 144 14.07 -6.55 20.00
N SER A 145 13.47 -5.90 21.00
CA SER A 145 13.85 -4.54 21.41
C SER A 145 15.34 -4.46 21.70
N LEU A 146 16.07 -3.72 20.87
CA LEU A 146 17.48 -3.41 21.06
C LEU A 146 17.66 -2.53 22.31
N ILE A 147 17.93 -3.16 23.44
CA ILE A 147 18.35 -2.47 24.66
C ILE A 147 19.76 -1.89 24.39
N PRO A 148 19.97 -0.56 24.55
CA PRO A 148 21.30 0.02 24.38
C PRO A 148 22.20 -0.37 25.57
N ASP A 149 23.07 -1.35 25.37
CA ASP A 149 24.00 -1.82 26.40
C ASP A 149 25.05 -0.74 26.72
N ALA A 150 24.90 -0.16 27.92
CA ALA A 150 25.77 0.90 28.42
C ALA A 150 27.11 0.31 28.93
N SER A 151 27.95 -0.18 28.00
CA SER A 151 29.25 -0.75 28.36
C SER A 151 30.20 0.31 28.95
N LYS A 152 30.32 0.34 30.28
CA LYS A 152 31.40 1.02 31.00
C LYS A 152 32.52 0.03 31.27
N HIS A 153 33.55 0.02 30.44
CA HIS A 153 34.75 -0.79 30.72
C HIS A 153 36.07 -0.06 30.44
N THR A 154 36.73 0.36 31.52
CA THR A 154 38.14 0.80 31.53
C THR A 154 38.94 0.00 32.55
N LYS A 155 39.33 -1.22 32.13
CA LYS A 155 40.68 -1.83 32.15
C LYS A 155 41.71 -1.54 33.27
N THR A 156 42.51 -2.60 33.54
CA THR A 156 43.93 -2.64 33.99
C THR A 156 44.21 -2.44 35.50
N LEU A 157 45.03 -3.24 36.23
CA LEU A 157 45.79 -4.52 36.04
C LEU A 157 45.97 -5.23 37.43
N PRO A 158 46.48 -6.48 37.55
CA PRO A 158 46.59 -7.22 38.83
C PRO A 158 47.97 -7.16 39.51
N ALA A 159 48.06 -7.63 40.76
CA ALA A 159 49.32 -7.86 41.49
C ALA A 159 49.34 -9.19 42.29
N SER A 160 50.54 -9.77 42.41
CA SER A 160 50.85 -11.16 42.72
C SER A 160 50.43 -11.78 44.06
N ARG A 161 50.10 -13.06 43.95
CA ARG A 161 50.22 -14.22 44.87
C ARG A 161 51.33 -14.15 45.95
N ASN A 162 50.97 -14.69 47.13
CA ASN A 162 51.78 -15.16 48.29
C ASN A 162 53.26 -15.50 47.96
N VAL A 163 54.24 -15.24 48.83
CA VAL A 163 54.33 -15.51 50.29
C VAL A 163 55.07 -14.39 51.02
#